data_AF-A0A150ITA8-F1
#
_entry.id   AF-A0A150ITA8-F1
#
_cell.length_a   1.000
_cell.length_b   1.000
_cell.length_c   1.000
_cell.angle_alpha   90.00
_cell.angle_beta   90.00
_cell.angle_gamma   90.00
#
_symmetry.space_group_name_H-M   'P 1'
#
loop_
_entity.id
_entity.type
_entity.pdbx_description
1 polymer ?
#
loop_
_entity_poly.entity_id
_entity_poly.type
_entity_poly.pdbx_seq_one_letter_code
_entity_poly.pdbx_strand_id
1 'polypeptide(L)'
;MQVISLLKDWVNNYKYKDLLGLTCQFILRYVLVGVRIMVKLYLELGEKQNKIVNFIKKQQSIEDNSEAINYIISKYKEDCIDLEVNPDYIDKLLEIDQEPGIKFKTIDELRQIIEGD
;
A
#
# COMPACT_ATOMS: atom_id res chain seq x y z
N MET A 1 19.79 31.93 -25.11
CA MET A 1 20.38 32.83 -24.09
C MET A 1 19.47 33.99 -23.67
N GLN A 2 18.50 34.46 -24.47
CA GLN A 2 17.62 35.59 -24.09
C GLN A 2 16.51 35.27 -23.07
N VAL A 3 16.07 34.01 -22.98
CA VAL A 3 14.96 33.62 -22.07
C VAL A 3 15.36 33.66 -20.60
N ILE A 4 16.61 33.31 -20.29
CA ILE A 4 17.13 33.26 -18.91
C ILE A 4 17.34 34.68 -18.34
N SER A 5 17.73 35.66 -19.17
CA SER A 5 17.84 37.05 -18.74
C SER A 5 16.47 37.67 -18.48
N LEU A 6 15.49 37.40 -19.34
CA LEU A 6 14.10 37.84 -19.16
C LEU A 6 13.47 37.26 -17.88
N LEU A 7 13.78 35.99 -17.55
CA LEU A 7 13.34 35.37 -16.30
C LEU A 7 13.95 36.02 -15.06
N LYS A 8 15.23 36.42 -15.11
CA LYS A 8 15.89 37.12 -14.00
C LYS A 8 15.31 38.53 -13.78
N ASP A 9 15.00 39.25 -14.85
CA ASP A 9 14.39 40.58 -14.76
C ASP A 9 12.94 40.50 -14.25
N TRP A 10 12.21 39.44 -14.60
CA TRP A 10 10.85 39.22 -14.15
C TRP A 10 10.75 38.86 -12.66
N VAL A 11 11.66 38.02 -12.16
CA VAL A 11 11.73 37.64 -10.73
C VAL A 11 12.08 38.81 -9.82
N ASN A 12 12.88 39.78 -10.31
CA ASN A 12 13.35 40.92 -9.52
C ASN A 12 12.36 42.10 -9.48
N ASN A 13 11.28 42.07 -10.25
CA ASN A 13 10.32 43.16 -10.30
C ASN A 13 9.23 42.99 -9.22
N TYR A 14 9.32 43.80 -8.16
CA TYR A 14 8.46 43.77 -6.96
C TYR A 14 6.94 43.82 -7.25
N LYS A 15 6.56 44.24 -8.46
CA LYS A 15 5.16 44.40 -8.90
C LYS A 15 4.40 43.09 -9.11
N TYR A 16 5.08 41.94 -9.14
CA TYR A 16 4.48 40.63 -9.41
C TYR A 16 4.49 39.68 -8.20
N LYS A 17 4.92 40.13 -7.02
CA LYS A 17 5.02 39.28 -5.81
C LYS A 17 3.71 38.58 -5.42
N ASP A 18 2.56 39.24 -5.62
CA ASP A 18 1.24 38.66 -5.31
C ASP A 18 0.79 37.61 -6.36
N LEU A 19 1.19 37.79 -7.62
CA LEU A 19 1.01 36.81 -8.69
C LEU A 19 1.97 35.61 -8.55
N LEU A 20 3.17 35.83 -7.99
CA LEU A 20 4.12 34.78 -7.65
C LEU A 20 3.58 33.84 -6.57
N GLY A 21 2.80 34.34 -5.59
CA GLY A 21 2.18 33.50 -4.56
C GLY A 21 1.18 32.49 -5.13
N LEU A 22 0.28 32.95 -6.01
CA LEU A 22 -0.74 32.10 -6.66
C LEU A 22 -0.13 31.16 -7.71
N THR A 23 0.84 31.64 -8.50
CA THR A 23 1.52 30.80 -9.49
C THR A 23 2.45 29.76 -8.84
N CYS A 24 3.16 30.09 -7.76
CA CYS A 24 3.93 29.11 -7.00
C CYS A 24 3.03 28.07 -6.31
N GLN A 25 1.86 28.45 -5.78
CA GLN A 25 0.93 27.48 -5.20
C GLN A 25 0.38 26.49 -6.24
N PHE A 26 0.06 26.97 -7.44
CA PHE A 26 -0.37 26.11 -8.54
C PHE A 26 0.75 25.19 -9.03
N ILE A 27 1.98 25.69 -9.14
CA ILE A 27 3.14 24.89 -9.52
C ILE A 27 3.46 23.86 -8.44
N LEU A 28 3.44 24.21 -7.14
CA LEU A 28 3.65 23.24 -6.06
C LEU A 28 2.58 22.15 -6.05
N ARG A 29 1.31 22.49 -6.30
CA ARG A 29 0.22 21.51 -6.38
C ARG A 29 0.36 20.59 -7.59
N TYR A 30 0.77 21.10 -8.75
CA TYR A 30 1.05 20.26 -9.92
C TYR A 30 2.30 19.40 -9.76
N VAL A 31 3.36 19.93 -9.14
CA VAL A 31 4.63 19.22 -8.93
C VAL A 31 4.49 18.12 -7.87
N LEU A 32 3.78 18.37 -6.76
CA LEU A 32 3.57 17.37 -5.70
C LEU A 32 2.65 16.23 -6.13
N VAL A 33 1.64 16.49 -6.98
CA VAL A 33 0.72 15.45 -7.51
C VAL A 33 1.44 14.49 -8.47
N GLY A 34 2.64 14.82 -8.96
CA GLY A 34 3.43 14.00 -9.88
C GLY A 34 4.59 13.20 -9.26
N VAL A 35 4.85 13.31 -7.95
CA VAL A 35 6.01 12.62 -7.34
C VAL A 35 5.64 11.19 -6.97
N ARG A 36 6.01 10.24 -7.85
CA ARG A 36 5.96 8.81 -7.53
C ARG A 36 7.15 8.50 -6.61
N ILE A 37 6.90 8.38 -5.30
CA ILE A 37 7.94 7.97 -4.35
C ILE A 37 8.20 6.48 -4.55
N MET A 38 9.37 6.14 -5.09
CA MET A 38 9.83 4.76 -5.22
C MET A 38 10.73 4.43 -4.03
N VAL A 39 10.32 3.44 -3.23
CA VAL A 39 11.08 2.98 -2.07
C VAL A 39 12.00 1.84 -2.51
N LYS A 40 13.27 1.88 -2.09
CA LYS A 40 14.22 0.78 -2.28
C LYS A 40 14.41 0.03 -0.97
N LEU A 41 14.42 -1.29 -1.06
CA LEU A 41 14.63 -2.19 0.06
C LEU A 41 15.82 -3.10 -0.25
N TYR A 42 16.69 -3.32 0.73
CA TYR A 42 17.75 -4.32 0.67
C TYR A 42 17.30 -5.55 1.46
N LEU A 43 17.37 -6.71 0.82
CA LEU A 43 16.85 -7.98 1.34
C LEU A 43 17.94 -9.04 1.24
N GLU A 44 18.13 -9.81 2.31
CA GLU A 44 18.95 -11.02 2.27
C GLU A 44 18.06 -12.24 1.97
N LEU A 45 18.40 -12.96 0.91
CA LEU A 45 17.68 -14.15 0.50
C LEU A 45 18.54 -15.39 0.76
N GLY A 46 17.94 -16.39 1.43
CA GLY A 46 18.55 -17.71 1.56
C GLY A 46 18.70 -18.41 0.20
N GLU A 47 19.52 -19.46 0.16
CA GLU A 47 19.82 -20.18 -1.09
C GLU A 47 18.56 -20.72 -1.80
N LYS A 48 17.58 -21.21 -1.01
CA LYS A 48 16.32 -21.73 -1.55
C LYS A 48 15.50 -20.61 -2.21
N GLN A 49 15.38 -19.47 -1.54
CA GLN A 49 14.65 -18.30 -2.03
C GLN A 49 15.30 -17.74 -3.31
N ASN A 50 16.64 -17.66 -3.35
CA ASN A 50 17.36 -17.25 -4.55
C ASN A 50 17.11 -18.18 -5.75
N LYS A 51 17.02 -19.49 -5.54
CA LYS A 51 16.68 -20.44 -6.61
C LYS A 51 15.27 -20.19 -7.14
N ILE A 52 14.31 -19.92 -6.27
CA ILE A 52 12.92 -19.60 -6.63
C ILE A 52 12.86 -18.30 -7.45
N VAL A 53 13.49 -17.23 -6.96
CA VAL A 53 13.54 -15.94 -7.69
C VAL A 53 14.17 -16.12 -9.06
N ASN A 54 15.31 -16.82 -9.16
CA ASN A 54 15.97 -17.06 -10.44
C ASN A 54 15.14 -17.91 -11.41
N PHE A 55 14.39 -18.88 -10.89
CA PHE A 55 13.47 -19.68 -11.71
C PHE A 55 12.35 -18.81 -12.29
N ILE A 56 11.73 -17.97 -11.46
CA ILE A 56 10.64 -17.08 -11.87
C ILE A 56 11.14 -16.02 -12.86
N LYS A 57 12.33 -15.46 -12.63
CA LYS A 57 13.01 -14.58 -13.58
C LYS A 57 13.12 -15.20 -14.96
N LYS A 58 13.56 -16.46 -15.04
CA LYS A 58 13.63 -17.18 -16.31
C LYS A 58 12.26 -17.41 -16.94
N GLN A 59 11.27 -17.84 -16.16
CA GLN A 59 9.93 -18.10 -16.68
C GLN A 59 9.23 -16.85 -17.23
N GLN A 60 9.35 -15.72 -16.53
CA GLN A 60 8.69 -14.46 -16.90
C GLN A 60 9.58 -13.55 -17.76
N SER A 61 10.79 -14.00 -18.12
CA SER A 61 11.79 -13.19 -18.84
C SER A 61 12.10 -11.85 -18.15
N ILE A 62 12.17 -11.88 -16.81
CA ILE A 62 12.47 -10.73 -15.95
C ILE A 62 13.96 -10.74 -15.60
N GLU A 63 14.64 -9.60 -15.80
CA GLU A 63 16.07 -9.47 -15.48
C GLU A 63 16.33 -8.95 -14.06
N ASP A 64 15.44 -8.14 -13.51
CA ASP A 64 15.61 -7.54 -12.18
C ASP A 64 15.07 -8.43 -11.05
N ASN A 65 15.81 -8.52 -9.95
CA ASN A 65 15.38 -9.29 -8.79
C ASN A 65 14.19 -8.61 -8.09
N SER A 66 14.17 -7.29 -8.02
CA SER A 66 13.08 -6.53 -7.38
C SER A 66 11.78 -6.69 -8.17
N GLU A 67 11.85 -6.65 -9.49
CA GLU A 67 10.71 -6.91 -10.38
C GLU A 67 10.17 -8.34 -10.20
N ALA A 68 11.04 -9.34 -10.12
CA ALA A 68 10.64 -10.72 -9.86
C ALA A 68 10.01 -10.89 -8.47
N ILE A 69 10.56 -10.23 -7.45
CA ILE A 69 9.98 -10.24 -6.09
C ILE A 69 8.62 -9.55 -6.08
N ASN A 70 8.47 -8.41 -6.75
CA ASN A 70 7.19 -7.72 -6.89
C ASN A 70 6.15 -8.58 -7.61
N TYR A 71 6.55 -9.34 -8.62
CA TYR A 71 5.69 -10.32 -9.29
C TYR A 71 5.26 -11.46 -8.36
N ILE A 72 6.19 -12.00 -7.57
CA ILE A 72 5.87 -13.04 -6.58
C ILE A 72 4.86 -12.51 -5.56
N ILE A 73 5.07 -11.29 -5.04
CA ILE A 73 4.18 -10.65 -4.07
C ILE A 73 2.81 -10.33 -4.68
N SER A 74 2.76 -9.87 -5.94
CA SER A 74 1.48 -9.59 -6.60
C SER A 74 0.63 -10.84 -6.77
N LYS A 75 1.28 -11.99 -7.04
CA LYS A 75 0.61 -13.30 -7.06
C LYS A 75 0.25 -13.82 -5.68
N TYR A 76 1.03 -13.48 -4.66
CA TYR A 76 0.65 -13.78 -3.28
C TYR A 76 -0.66 -13.08 -2.90
N LYS A 77 -0.91 -11.85 -3.38
CA LYS A 77 -2.16 -11.11 -3.13
C LYS A 77 -3.42 -11.71 -3.79
N GLU A 78 -3.25 -12.44 -4.89
CA GLU A 78 -4.39 -13.11 -5.57
C GLU A 78 -4.88 -14.33 -4.77
N ASP A 79 -3.98 -15.04 -4.08
CA ASP A 79 -4.31 -16.28 -3.36
C ASP A 79 -4.29 -16.14 -1.82
N CYS A 80 -3.66 -15.07 -1.29
CA CYS A 80 -3.40 -14.86 0.13
C CYS A 80 -3.43 -13.35 0.49
N ILE A 81 -4.47 -12.98 1.23
CA ILE A 81 -4.40 -12.11 2.42
C ILE A 81 -4.84 -10.63 2.25
N ASP A 82 -5.99 -10.34 2.90
CA ASP A 82 -6.19 -9.16 3.76
C ASP A 82 -5.06 -9.08 4.79
N LEU A 83 -4.03 -8.27 4.52
CA LEU A 83 -2.70 -8.28 5.20
C LEU A 83 -2.68 -7.82 6.65
N GLU A 84 -3.83 -7.48 7.20
CA GLU A 84 -3.99 -7.22 8.63
C GLU A 84 -5.32 -7.85 9.05
N VAL A 85 -5.29 -8.67 10.12
CA VAL A 85 -6.54 -9.00 10.82
C VAL A 85 -7.08 -7.67 11.32
N ASN A 86 -8.29 -7.28 10.88
CA ASN A 86 -8.88 -6.03 11.33
C ASN A 86 -8.83 -6.01 12.87
N PRO A 87 -8.15 -5.03 13.50
CA PRO A 87 -8.04 -4.96 14.96
C PRO A 87 -9.42 -4.97 15.63
N ASP A 88 -10.44 -4.37 15.01
CA ASP A 88 -11.82 -4.39 15.50
C ASP A 88 -12.40 -5.82 15.59
N TYR A 89 -11.93 -6.73 14.74
CA TYR A 89 -12.36 -8.13 14.76
C TYR A 89 -11.66 -8.92 15.87
N ILE A 90 -10.41 -8.60 16.18
CA ILE A 90 -9.69 -9.18 17.32
C ILE A 90 -10.38 -8.78 18.63
N ASP A 91 -10.73 -7.51 18.77
CA ASP A 91 -11.43 -7.00 19.97
C ASP A 91 -12.76 -7.73 20.18
N LYS A 92 -13.55 -7.91 19.11
CA LYS A 92 -14.81 -8.70 19.16
C LYS A 92 -14.59 -10.15 19.55
N LEU A 93 -13.55 -10.80 19.05
CA LEU A 93 -13.25 -12.19 19.41
C LEU A 93 -12.84 -12.32 20.89
N LEU A 94 -12.09 -11.35 21.40
CA LEU A 94 -11.68 -11.30 22.80
C LEU A 94 -12.87 -11.01 23.74
N GLU A 95 -13.84 -10.23 23.30
CA GLU A 95 -15.11 -10.04 24.00
C GLU A 95 -15.90 -11.35 24.07
N ILE A 96 -16.06 -12.05 22.94
CA ILE A 96 -16.80 -13.33 22.86
C ILE A 96 -16.14 -14.43 23.71
N ASP A 97 -14.80 -14.48 23.78
CA ASP A 97 -14.08 -15.48 24.58
C ASP A 97 -14.33 -15.33 26.10
N GLN A 98 -14.71 -14.12 26.53
CA GLN A 98 -15.07 -13.84 27.93
C GLN A 98 -16.54 -14.13 28.24
N GLU A 99 -17.38 -14.30 27.23
CA GLU A 99 -18.80 -14.57 27.40
C GLU A 99 -19.05 -16.03 27.80
N PRO A 100 -20.04 -16.30 28.67
CA PRO A 100 -20.42 -17.66 29.02
C PRO A 100 -21.01 -18.38 27.81
N GLY A 101 -20.29 -19.38 27.31
CA GLY A 101 -20.78 -20.21 26.19
C GLY A 101 -22.05 -20.99 26.55
N ILE A 102 -22.98 -21.06 25.59
CA ILE A 102 -24.20 -21.86 25.71
C ILE A 102 -23.89 -23.29 25.28
N LYS A 103 -24.15 -24.27 26.16
CA LYS A 103 -23.99 -25.69 25.83
C LYS A 103 -25.25 -26.21 25.16
N PHE A 104 -25.07 -26.89 24.04
CA PHE A 104 -26.13 -27.61 23.32
C PHE A 104 -25.59 -28.96 22.86
N LYS A 105 -26.49 -29.91 22.61
CA LYS A 105 -26.17 -31.29 22.21
C LYS A 105 -26.46 -31.55 20.74
N THR A 106 -27.38 -30.81 20.13
CA THR A 106 -27.77 -30.99 18.72
C THR A 106 -27.89 -29.64 18.00
N ILE A 107 -27.78 -29.68 16.68
CA ILE A 107 -27.97 -28.49 15.83
C ILE A 107 -29.40 -27.96 15.96
N ASP A 108 -30.38 -28.85 16.14
CA ASP A 108 -31.79 -28.45 16.31
C ASP A 108 -32.03 -27.73 17.64
N GLU A 109 -31.34 -28.14 18.72
CA GLU A 109 -31.36 -27.45 20.01
C GLU A 109 -30.74 -26.05 19.90
N LEU A 110 -29.61 -25.91 19.20
CA LEU A 110 -29.00 -24.60 18.93
C LEU A 110 -29.94 -23.69 18.13
N ARG A 111 -30.58 -24.23 17.08
CA ARG A 111 -31.50 -23.47 16.22
C ARG A 111 -32.68 -22.92 17.02
N GLN A 112 -33.26 -23.72 17.91
CA GLN A 112 -34.34 -23.29 18.79
C GLN A 112 -33.91 -22.16 19.74
N ILE A 113 -32.65 -22.14 20.19
CA ILE A 113 -32.14 -21.09 21.09
C ILE A 113 -31.94 -19.77 20.36
N ILE A 114 -31.51 -19.78 19.09
CA ILE A 114 -31.19 -18.57 18.32
C ILE A 114 -32.43 -18.00 17.60
N GLU A 115 -33.34 -18.86 17.14
CA GLU A 115 -34.53 -18.47 16.37
C GLU A 115 -35.81 -18.42 17.22
N GLY A 116 -35.74 -18.81 18.49
CA GLY A 116 -36.87 -18.91 19.41
C GLY A 116 -37.19 -17.64 20.20
N ASP A 117 -36.45 -16.55 19.98
CA ASP A 117 -36.68 -15.21 20.53
C ASP A 117 -37.56 -14.34 19.60
#